data_AF-A0A0N0XI80-F1
#
_entry.id   AF-A0A0N0XI80-F1
#
_cell.length_a   1.000
_cell.length_b   1.000
_cell.length_c   1.000
_cell.angle_alpha   90.00
_cell.angle_beta   90.00
_cell.angle_gamma   90.00
#
_symmetry.space_group_name_H-M   'P 1'
#
loop_
_entity.id
_entity.type
_entity.pdbx_description
1 polymer ?
#
loop_
_entity_poly.entity_id
_entity_poly.type
_entity_poly.pdbx_seq_one_letter_code
_entity_poly.pdbx_strand_id
1 'polypeptide(L)'
;MAINQYGSSSDLNRGYTGGSLDSSSRDQTIVGSPESFVNDGPGPELMLASSLEGDNVYNPAGEKLGDIKGIMLDVRQGRIAYAVLSFGGFLGIGDKLFAVPWQALTLDVDNKQFLLNQDKETLKNAPGFDKDHWPSMADSTWANEINTFYRSEPYWH
;
A
#
# COMPACT_ATOMS: atom_id res chain seq x y z
N MET A 1 -24.44 24.13 5.78
CA MET A 1 -24.71 23.73 4.38
C MET A 1 -24.05 24.76 3.49
N ALA A 2 -22.99 24.39 2.78
CA ALA A 2 -22.38 25.23 1.76
C ALA A 2 -22.12 24.34 0.53
N ILE A 3 -22.92 24.58 -0.49
CA ILE A 3 -22.72 24.16 -1.87
C ILE A 3 -21.50 24.92 -2.41
N ASN A 4 -20.60 24.24 -3.12
CA ASN A 4 -19.71 24.92 -4.07
C ASN A 4 -19.66 24.13 -5.36
N GLN A 5 -19.75 24.91 -6.43
CA GLN A 5 -20.25 24.54 -7.74
C GLN A 5 -19.09 24.13 -8.64
N TYR A 6 -19.32 23.14 -9.49
CA TYR A 6 -18.41 22.75 -10.56
C TYR A 6 -18.18 23.92 -11.52
N GLY A 7 -16.93 24.39 -11.60
CA GLY A 7 -16.45 25.36 -12.56
C GLY A 7 -15.95 24.66 -13.83
N SER A 8 -16.36 25.23 -14.97
CA SER A 8 -16.18 24.78 -16.35
C SER A 8 -14.75 24.40 -16.77
N SER A 9 -14.65 23.35 -17.59
CA SER A 9 -13.51 23.07 -18.47
C SER A 9 -13.21 24.26 -19.37
N SER A 10 -11.97 24.73 -19.31
CA SER A 10 -11.11 25.11 -20.44
C SER A 10 -10.06 26.07 -19.89
N ASP A 11 -8.94 25.55 -19.40
CA ASP A 11 -7.62 26.19 -19.42
C ASP A 11 -6.61 25.36 -18.62
N LEU A 12 -5.35 25.40 -19.05
CA LEU A 12 -4.15 24.76 -18.50
C LEU A 12 -3.64 23.51 -19.23
N ASN A 13 -3.35 23.70 -20.52
CA ASN A 13 -2.17 23.10 -21.12
C ASN A 13 -0.91 23.81 -20.56
N ARG A 14 -0.42 23.36 -19.39
CA ARG A 14 0.92 23.72 -18.89
C ARG A 14 1.74 22.44 -18.84
N GLY A 15 2.66 22.32 -19.79
CA GLY A 15 3.67 21.26 -19.80
C GLY A 15 4.44 21.26 -18.49
N TYR A 16 4.48 20.11 -17.84
CA TYR A 16 5.33 19.89 -16.67
C TYR A 16 6.78 19.76 -17.15
N THR A 17 7.54 20.84 -17.05
CA THR A 17 9.00 20.78 -17.10
C THR A 17 9.48 20.05 -15.86
N GLY A 18 10.12 18.90 -16.04
CA GLY A 18 10.72 18.11 -14.97
C GLY A 18 11.61 18.98 -14.08
N GLY A 19 11.16 19.17 -12.85
CA GLY A 19 11.97 19.73 -11.78
C GLY A 19 12.76 18.61 -11.13
N SER A 20 14.08 18.79 -11.05
CA SER A 20 15.00 17.93 -10.30
C SER A 20 14.48 17.73 -8.87
N LEU A 21 13.92 16.55 -8.58
CA LEU A 21 13.57 16.14 -7.24
C LEU A 21 14.84 15.69 -6.52
N ASP A 22 15.10 16.33 -5.38
CA ASP A 22 16.11 15.94 -4.41
C ASP A 22 16.04 14.43 -4.12
N SER A 23 17.15 13.73 -4.31
CA SER A 23 17.30 12.27 -4.19
C SER A 23 17.23 11.74 -2.75
N SER A 24 16.51 12.44 -1.86
CA SER A 24 16.30 12.07 -0.47
C SER A 24 14.83 11.74 -0.11
N SER A 25 13.91 11.83 -1.07
CA SER A 25 12.47 11.56 -0.87
C SER A 25 12.14 10.06 -0.99
N ARG A 26 11.66 9.50 0.11
CA ARG A 26 11.42 8.08 0.38
C ARG A 26 10.03 7.65 -0.13
N ASP A 27 9.80 7.77 -1.43
CA ASP A 27 8.46 7.67 -2.01
C ASP A 27 8.02 6.24 -2.33
N GLN A 28 6.70 6.02 -2.31
CA GLN A 28 6.07 4.83 -2.88
C GLN A 28 6.40 4.74 -4.37
N THR A 29 6.63 3.52 -4.86
CA THR A 29 6.77 3.33 -6.30
C THR A 29 5.38 3.25 -6.92
N ILE A 30 5.06 4.17 -7.82
CA ILE A 30 3.83 4.17 -8.62
C ILE A 30 4.25 3.91 -10.07
N VAL A 31 3.66 2.90 -10.72
CA VAL A 31 3.93 2.52 -12.11
C VAL A 31 2.65 2.52 -12.93
N GLY A 32 2.77 2.89 -14.20
CA GLY A 32 1.65 3.01 -15.14
C GLY A 32 1.32 4.46 -15.46
N SER A 33 0.24 4.69 -16.21
CA SER A 33 -0.16 6.03 -16.63
C SER A 33 -1.14 6.65 -15.63
N PRO A 34 -0.86 7.80 -15.01
CA PRO A 34 -1.81 8.44 -14.09
C PRO A 34 -3.19 8.71 -14.70
N GLU A 35 -3.24 8.90 -16.03
CA GLU A 35 -4.47 9.09 -16.82
C GLU A 35 -5.36 7.84 -16.89
N SER A 36 -4.81 6.63 -16.67
CA SER A 36 -5.59 5.39 -16.58
C SER A 36 -6.31 5.26 -15.23
N PHE A 37 -5.86 6.03 -14.23
CA PHE A 37 -6.47 6.12 -12.90
C PHE A 37 -7.69 7.05 -12.90
N VAL A 38 -8.69 6.73 -13.73
CA VAL A 38 -9.99 7.38 -13.70
C VAL A 38 -10.85 6.69 -12.64
N ASN A 39 -10.67 7.09 -11.38
CA ASN A 39 -11.60 6.83 -10.28
C ASN A 39 -12.03 8.20 -9.71
N ASP A 40 -13.22 8.30 -9.11
CA ASP A 40 -13.77 9.55 -8.50
C ASP A 40 -12.99 10.04 -7.25
N GLY A 41 -11.74 9.62 -7.09
CA GLY A 41 -10.87 9.91 -5.96
C GLY A 41 -9.78 10.95 -6.26
N PRO A 42 -8.92 11.26 -5.27
CA PRO A 42 -7.92 12.32 -5.39
C PRO A 42 -6.73 11.98 -6.30
N GLY A 43 -6.71 10.80 -6.93
CA GLY A 43 -5.62 10.31 -7.78
C GLY A 43 -4.73 9.28 -7.07
N PRO A 44 -3.73 8.70 -7.78
CA PRO A 44 -2.87 7.65 -7.23
C PRO A 44 -1.87 8.15 -6.18
N GLU A 45 -1.62 9.46 -6.14
CA GLU A 45 -0.72 10.11 -5.17
C GLU A 45 -1.39 10.30 -3.80
N LEU A 46 -2.72 10.41 -3.78
CA LEU A 46 -3.52 10.64 -2.59
C LEU A 46 -4.77 9.75 -2.66
N MET A 47 -4.76 8.67 -1.89
CA MET A 47 -5.88 7.73 -1.85
C MET A 47 -6.59 7.78 -0.50
N LEU A 48 -7.91 7.56 -0.51
CA LEU A 48 -8.65 7.37 0.72
C LEU A 48 -8.21 6.04 1.35
N ALA A 49 -7.98 6.01 2.66
CA ALA A 49 -7.62 4.76 3.34
C ALA A 49 -8.66 3.65 3.09
N SER A 50 -9.95 4.02 3.05
CA SER A 50 -11.06 3.10 2.77
C SER A 50 -11.11 2.62 1.31
N SER A 51 -10.48 3.32 0.36
CA SER A 51 -10.44 2.85 -1.03
C SER A 51 -9.36 1.80 -1.27
N LEU A 52 -8.45 1.60 -0.31
CA LEU A 52 -7.39 0.58 -0.40
C LEU A 52 -7.86 -0.79 0.09
N GLU A 53 -8.93 -0.84 0.90
CA GLU A 53 -9.46 -2.09 1.41
C GLU A 53 -10.10 -2.90 0.27
N GLY A 54 -9.67 -4.14 0.13
CA GLY A 54 -10.07 -5.05 -0.94
C GLY A 54 -9.16 -5.02 -2.18
N ASP A 55 -8.20 -4.10 -2.27
CA ASP A 55 -7.26 -4.05 -3.38
C ASP A 55 -6.42 -5.33 -3.44
N ASN A 56 -6.29 -5.88 -4.65
CA ASN A 56 -5.56 -7.12 -4.85
C ASN A 56 -4.05 -6.87 -4.79
N VAL A 57 -3.33 -7.84 -4.22
CA VAL A 57 -1.87 -7.85 -4.23
C VAL A 57 -1.38 -9.02 -5.08
N TYR A 58 -0.52 -8.72 -6.05
CA TYR A 58 0.12 -9.67 -6.95
C TYR A 58 1.63 -9.65 -6.80
N ASN A 59 2.29 -10.72 -7.22
CA ASN A 59 3.74 -10.69 -7.45
C ASN A 59 4.06 -10.30 -8.91
N PRO A 60 5.33 -10.01 -9.24
CA PRO A 60 5.75 -9.71 -10.62
C PRO A 60 5.52 -10.86 -11.62
N ALA A 61 5.30 -12.09 -11.15
CA ALA A 61 4.96 -13.24 -11.98
C ALA A 61 3.45 -13.32 -12.32
N GLY A 62 2.63 -12.36 -11.83
CA GLY A 62 1.20 -12.31 -12.07
C GLY A 62 0.37 -13.23 -11.16
N GLU A 63 0.97 -13.79 -10.11
CA GLU A 63 0.26 -14.62 -9.14
C GLU A 63 -0.40 -13.75 -8.08
N LYS A 64 -1.69 -13.99 -7.82
CA LYS A 64 -2.39 -13.33 -6.71
C LYS A 64 -1.84 -13.86 -5.38
N LEU A 65 -1.33 -12.94 -4.57
CA LEU A 65 -0.85 -13.19 -3.22
C LEU A 65 -1.99 -13.04 -2.21
N GLY A 66 -2.88 -12.06 -2.41
CA GLY A 66 -3.96 -11.78 -1.46
C GLY A 66 -4.71 -10.48 -1.74
N ASP A 67 -5.28 -9.91 -0.68
CA ASP A 67 -5.95 -8.62 -0.72
C ASP A 67 -5.63 -7.78 0.53
N ILE A 68 -5.68 -6.46 0.37
CA ILE A 68 -5.46 -5.50 1.45
C ILE A 68 -6.69 -5.45 2.35
N LYS A 69 -6.52 -5.66 3.66
CA LYS A 69 -7.57 -5.49 4.68
C LYS A 69 -7.56 -4.13 5.35
N GLY A 70 -6.51 -3.34 5.13
CA GLY A 70 -6.37 -2.01 5.69
C GLY A 70 -4.91 -1.56 5.74
N ILE A 71 -4.70 -0.40 6.34
CA ILE A 71 -3.39 0.22 6.52
C ILE A 71 -3.18 0.61 7.99
N MET A 72 -1.92 0.64 8.40
CA MET A 72 -1.49 1.07 9.73
C MET A 72 -0.77 2.41 9.62
N LEU A 73 -1.29 3.39 10.36
CA LEU A 73 -0.71 4.73 10.45
C LEU A 73 0.26 4.81 11.62
N ASP A 74 1.50 5.25 11.36
CA ASP A 74 2.36 5.80 12.40
C ASP A 74 1.83 7.19 12.78
N VAL A 75 1.16 7.26 13.92
CA VAL A 75 0.57 8.49 14.45
C VAL A 75 1.60 9.54 14.89
N ARG A 76 2.83 9.13 15.23
CA ARG A 76 3.87 10.08 15.67
C ARG A 76 4.49 10.80 14.48
N GLN A 77 4.64 10.09 13.37
CA GLN A 77 5.27 10.60 12.15
C GLN A 77 4.26 10.99 11.06
N GLY A 78 2.98 10.66 11.23
CA GLY A 78 1.91 11.02 10.30
C GLY A 78 2.01 10.31 8.95
N ARG A 79 2.49 9.06 8.93
CA ARG A 79 2.71 8.29 7.69
C ARG A 79 2.24 6.85 7.80
N ILE A 80 1.99 6.21 6.67
CA ILE A 80 1.64 4.79 6.64
C ILE A 80 2.90 3.96 6.92
N ALA A 81 2.83 3.10 7.92
CA ALA A 81 3.91 2.17 8.26
C ALA A 81 3.75 0.85 7.49
N TYR A 82 2.53 0.29 7.51
CA TYR A 82 2.25 -1.04 6.96
C TYR A 82 0.91 -1.09 6.24
N ALA A 83 0.82 -1.94 5.21
CA ALA A 83 -0.44 -2.47 4.71
C ALA A 83 -0.70 -3.85 5.32
N VAL A 84 -1.97 -4.18 5.54
CA VAL A 84 -2.38 -5.47 6.08
C VAL A 84 -2.82 -6.35 4.94
N LEU A 85 -1.98 -7.31 4.58
CA LEU A 85 -2.25 -8.29 3.54
C LEU A 85 -2.92 -9.52 4.17
N SER A 86 -4.12 -9.86 3.71
CA SER A 86 -4.68 -11.20 3.95
C SER A 86 -4.16 -12.16 2.89
N PHE A 87 -3.61 -13.29 3.33
CA PHE A 87 -3.07 -14.32 2.47
C PHE A 87 -3.67 -15.68 2.85
N GLY A 88 -4.17 -16.39 1.83
CA GLY A 88 -4.59 -17.78 1.96
C GLY A 88 -5.91 -17.96 2.71
N GLY A 89 -7.00 -18.05 1.94
CA GLY A 89 -8.32 -18.45 2.40
C GLY A 89 -9.31 -18.22 1.28
N PHE A 90 -10.18 -19.19 1.01
CA PHE A 90 -11.38 -18.93 0.22
C PHE A 90 -12.43 -18.48 1.24
N LEU A 91 -12.89 -17.23 1.17
CA LEU A 91 -13.99 -16.66 1.99
C LEU A 91 -13.67 -16.33 3.46
N GLY A 92 -12.44 -15.96 3.82
CA GLY A 92 -12.15 -15.40 5.15
C GLY A 92 -11.97 -16.41 6.28
N ILE A 93 -11.98 -17.71 5.98
CA ILE A 93 -11.75 -18.80 6.93
C ILE A 93 -10.32 -19.31 6.72
N GLY A 94 -9.49 -19.20 7.76
CA GLY A 94 -8.08 -19.60 7.72
C GLY A 94 -7.13 -18.53 7.18
N ASP A 95 -7.63 -17.31 6.95
CA ASP A 95 -6.85 -16.17 6.52
C ASP A 95 -5.71 -15.87 7.50
N LYS A 96 -4.49 -15.86 6.98
CA LYS A 96 -3.30 -15.42 7.71
C LYS A 96 -3.00 -13.98 7.31
N LEU A 97 -2.84 -13.10 8.30
CA LEU A 97 -2.52 -11.70 8.04
C LEU A 97 -1.01 -11.46 8.09
N PHE A 98 -0.57 -10.54 7.22
CA PHE A 98 0.80 -10.07 7.12
C PHE A 98 0.81 -8.54 7.17
N ALA A 99 1.69 -7.97 8.00
CA ALA A 99 1.97 -6.55 7.96
C ALA A 99 3.13 -6.34 6.97
N VAL A 100 2.79 -5.80 5.81
CA VAL A 100 3.72 -5.54 4.72
C VAL A 100 4.18 -4.10 4.83
N PRO A 101 5.50 -3.82 4.91
CA PRO A 101 5.99 -2.46 4.91
C PRO A 101 5.43 -1.69 3.72
N TRP A 102 4.91 -0.48 3.94
CA TRP A 102 4.30 0.31 2.87
C TRP A 102 5.26 0.43 1.68
N GLN A 103 6.55 0.66 1.93
CA GLN A 103 7.62 0.80 0.93
C GLN A 103 7.93 -0.47 0.12
N ALA A 104 7.49 -1.65 0.56
CA ALA A 104 7.67 -2.89 -0.18
C ALA A 104 6.61 -3.09 -1.27
N LEU A 105 5.58 -2.24 -1.30
CA LEU A 105 4.51 -2.27 -2.27
C LEU A 105 4.78 -1.29 -3.42
N THR A 106 4.36 -1.69 -4.61
CA THR A 106 4.30 -0.82 -5.79
C THR A 106 2.84 -0.70 -6.21
N LEU A 107 2.34 0.52 -6.39
CA LEU A 107 1.02 0.76 -6.95
C LEU A 107 1.09 0.66 -8.48
N ASP A 108 0.41 -0.33 -9.04
CA ASP A 108 0.24 -0.49 -10.48
C ASP A 108 -1.09 0.14 -10.89
N VAL A 109 -1.00 1.36 -11.44
CA VAL A 109 -2.19 2.17 -11.74
C VAL A 109 -2.98 1.62 -12.92
N ASP A 110 -2.29 1.05 -13.90
CA ASP A 110 -2.91 0.52 -15.11
C ASP A 110 -3.77 -0.71 -14.79
N ASN A 111 -3.30 -1.56 -13.88
CA ASN A 111 -4.02 -2.77 -13.46
C ASN A 111 -4.84 -2.59 -12.17
N LYS A 112 -4.83 -1.41 -11.54
CA LYS A 112 -5.52 -1.10 -10.28
C LYS A 112 -5.23 -2.13 -9.19
N GLN A 113 -3.95 -2.40 -8.95
CA GLN A 113 -3.48 -3.43 -8.01
C GLN A 113 -2.19 -3.01 -7.33
N PHE A 114 -1.86 -3.67 -6.23
CA PHE A 114 -0.54 -3.58 -5.63
C PHE A 114 0.34 -4.74 -6.09
N LEU A 115 1.63 -4.45 -6.29
CA LEU A 115 2.65 -5.44 -6.51
C LEU A 115 3.52 -5.58 -5.27
N LEU A 116 3.79 -6.81 -4.88
CA LEU A 116 4.73 -7.16 -3.82
C LEU A 116 5.74 -8.16 -4.39
N ASN A 117 7.02 -7.82 -4.33
CA ASN A 117 8.10 -8.68 -4.82
C ASN A 117 8.39 -9.82 -3.83
N GLN A 118 7.45 -10.75 -3.69
CA GLN A 118 7.54 -11.95 -2.86
C GLN A 118 6.86 -13.13 -3.56
N ASP A 119 7.44 -14.32 -3.40
CA ASP A 119 6.84 -15.55 -3.91
C ASP A 119 5.71 -16.03 -2.98
N LYS A 120 4.70 -16.67 -3.57
CA LYS A 120 3.56 -17.21 -2.83
C LYS A 120 3.97 -18.25 -1.79
N GLU A 121 4.95 -19.09 -2.11
CA GLU A 121 5.55 -20.07 -1.19
C GLU A 121 6.21 -19.39 0.02
N THR A 122 6.86 -18.24 -0.19
CA THR A 122 7.48 -17.46 0.91
C THR A 122 6.42 -16.95 1.87
N LEU A 123 5.33 -16.37 1.37
CA LEU A 123 4.24 -15.88 2.22
C LEU A 123 3.52 -17.01 2.96
N LYS A 124 3.35 -18.19 2.34
CA LYS A 124 2.77 -19.36 2.99
C LYS A 124 3.54 -19.76 4.26
N ASN A 125 4.88 -19.69 4.21
CA ASN A 125 5.76 -20.07 5.30
C ASN A 125 6.17 -18.89 6.21
N ALA A 126 5.86 -17.65 5.83
CA ALA A 126 6.21 -16.44 6.57
C ALA A 126 5.49 -16.39 7.93
N PRO A 127 6.07 -15.81 8.98
CA PRO A 127 5.35 -15.53 10.22
C PRO A 127 4.24 -14.50 9.94
N GLY A 128 3.02 -14.81 10.37
CA GLY A 128 1.86 -13.94 10.24
C GLY A 128 1.09 -13.92 11.55
N PHE A 129 0.01 -13.16 11.59
CA PHE A 129 -0.85 -13.05 12.76
C PHE A 129 -2.32 -13.30 12.39
N ASP A 130 -3.11 -13.67 13.38
CA ASP A 130 -4.54 -13.85 13.22
C ASP A 130 -5.25 -12.49 13.30
N LYS A 131 -6.28 -12.32 12.47
CA LYS A 131 -7.14 -11.12 12.46
C LYS A 131 -7.80 -10.80 13.81
N ASP A 132 -7.95 -11.82 14.66
CA ASP A 132 -8.59 -11.72 15.97
C ASP A 132 -7.57 -11.54 17.11
N HIS A 133 -6.26 -11.71 16.81
CA HIS A 133 -5.16 -11.59 17.76
C HIS A 133 -4.08 -10.68 17.17
N TRP A 134 -4.41 -9.40 17.08
CA TRP A 134 -3.43 -8.39 16.68
C TRP A 134 -2.36 -8.31 17.77
N PRO A 135 -1.07 -8.49 17.43
CA PRO A 135 0.00 -8.26 18.40
C PRO A 135 -0.10 -6.82 18.91
N SER A 136 0.38 -6.57 20.13
CA SER A 136 0.51 -5.18 20.61
C SER A 136 1.59 -4.50 19.77
N MET A 137 1.23 -3.91 18.64
CA MET A 137 2.15 -3.33 17.65
C MET A 137 2.89 -2.07 18.15
N ALA A 138 2.60 -1.63 19.38
CA ALA A 138 3.40 -0.67 20.14
C ALA A 138 4.68 -1.30 20.75
N ASP A 139 4.81 -2.64 20.72
CA ASP A 139 6.01 -3.34 21.15
C ASP A 139 7.05 -3.37 20.02
N SER A 140 8.17 -2.69 20.24
CA SER A 140 9.31 -2.60 19.31
C SER A 140 9.90 -3.94 18.89
N THR A 141 9.60 -5.02 19.62
CA THR A 141 10.12 -6.37 19.33
C THR A 141 9.50 -6.95 18.06
N TRP A 142 8.18 -6.80 17.90
CA TRP A 142 7.44 -7.32 16.73
C TRP A 142 7.80 -6.59 15.44
N ALA A 143 7.94 -5.26 15.50
CA ALA A 143 8.30 -4.46 14.33
C ALA A 143 9.73 -4.78 13.83
N ASN A 144 10.66 -5.08 14.74
CA ASN A 144 12.01 -5.54 14.38
C ASN A 144 12.02 -6.91 13.69
N GLU A 145 11.17 -7.84 14.12
CA GLU A 145 11.04 -9.17 13.51
C GLU A 145 10.51 -9.07 12.06
N ILE A 146 9.51 -8.21 11.83
CA ILE A 146 8.94 -7.97 10.50
C ILE A 146 9.96 -7.31 9.57
N ASN A 147 10.63 -6.25 10.02
CA ASN A 147 11.62 -5.55 9.19
C ASN A 147 12.81 -6.46 8.85
N THR A 148 13.22 -7.33 9.78
CA THR A 148 14.26 -8.34 9.53
C THR A 148 13.81 -9.38 8.50
N PHE A 149 12.55 -9.84 8.57
CA PHE A 149 12.00 -10.81 7.63
C PHE A 149 11.90 -10.25 6.20
N TYR A 150 11.42 -9.01 6.05
CA TYR A 150 11.29 -8.36 4.74
C TYR A 150 12.59 -7.72 4.23
N ARG A 151 13.69 -7.78 5.00
CA ARG A 151 14.96 -7.09 4.71
C ARG A 151 14.76 -5.61 4.34
N SER A 152 13.77 -4.97 4.94
CA SER A 152 13.50 -3.53 4.80
C SER A 152 14.16 -2.79 5.94
N GLU A 153 14.73 -1.61 5.69
CA GLU A 153 15.17 -0.75 6.78
C GLU A 153 13.97 -0.41 7.70
N PRO A 154 14.16 -0.39 9.03
CA PRO A 154 13.09 -0.01 9.94
C PRO A 154 12.59 1.39 9.60
N TYR A 155 11.27 1.59 9.64
CA TYR A 155 10.72 2.90 9.31
C TYR A 155 11.22 3.96 10.31
N TRP A 156 11.40 3.63 11.60
CA TRP A 156 11.83 4.60 12.61
C TRP A 156 13.34 4.96 12.52
N HIS A 157 13.59 6.27 12.57
CA HIS A 157 14.83 6.89 13.03
C HIS A 157 14.47 8.02 14.00
#